data_AF-A0A0Q7L3R4-F1
#
_entry.id   AF-A0A0Q7L3R4-F1
#
_cell.length_a   1.000
_cell.length_b   1.000
_cell.length_c   1.000
_cell.angle_alpha   90.00
_cell.angle_beta   90.00
_cell.angle_gamma   90.00
#
_symmetry.space_group_name_H-M   'P 1'
#
loop_
_entity.id
_entity.type
_entity.pdbx_description
1 polymer ?
#
loop_
_entity_poly.entity_id
_entity_poly.type
_entity_poly.pdbx_seq_one_letter_code
_entity_poly.pdbx_strand_id
1 'polypeptide(L)'
;MKKSLIPVALASLVFACAATAHAQDAAAPVTTELPPPALRLSEQTRIRSAVIGLVGYARGSYTEPDTLIAQQLLEGMRSKFDVTRTVWPDGRQVIASVSGGGHGEERAAMLIDADGRVQAVGLVNGHCRAGAKSDDPKVCNPLPQTVLSVFQHAGASQADAAPLVAWSKQLPSYLAAMAESDDPAAWRPRRRSRASNTSPASRTCRAGASRSCRRASPRRCIRCWCRRPR
;
A
#
# COMPACT_ATOMS: atom_id res chain seq x y z
N MET A 1 3.81 58.14 50.72
CA MET A 1 4.32 56.91 51.37
C MET A 1 3.17 55.94 51.56
N LYS A 2 3.33 54.68 51.09
CA LYS A 2 2.55 53.46 51.47
C LYS A 2 1.05 53.48 51.14
N LYS A 3 0.38 52.42 50.67
CA LYS A 3 0.67 51.04 50.27
C LYS A 3 -0.61 50.55 49.56
N SER A 4 -0.47 49.64 48.59
CA SER A 4 -1.54 48.85 47.98
C SER A 4 -2.43 48.14 49.00
N LEU A 5 -3.68 47.83 48.63
CA LEU A 5 -4.17 46.45 48.41
C LEU A 5 -5.69 46.41 48.13
N ILE A 6 -6.04 45.76 47.02
CA ILE A 6 -7.36 45.21 46.68
C ILE A 6 -7.55 43.93 47.54
N PRO A 7 -8.79 43.55 47.94
CA PRO A 7 -9.39 42.35 47.33
C PRO A 7 -10.93 42.40 47.20
N VAL A 8 -11.47 42.01 46.03
CA VAL A 8 -12.17 40.73 45.74
C VAL A 8 -13.60 40.68 46.27
N ALA A 9 -14.59 40.60 45.38
CA ALA A 9 -15.39 39.37 45.19
C ALA A 9 -16.50 39.50 44.13
N LEU A 10 -16.66 38.38 43.40
CA LEU A 10 -17.91 37.83 42.86
C LEU A 10 -18.59 38.52 41.68
N ALA A 11 -18.34 37.98 40.48
CA ALA A 11 -19.36 37.86 39.46
C ALA A 11 -19.18 36.54 38.70
N SER A 12 -19.86 35.50 39.18
CA SER A 12 -20.25 34.34 38.38
C SER A 12 -21.34 34.78 37.39
N LEU A 13 -21.29 34.36 36.12
CA LEU A 13 -22.40 33.64 35.46
C LEU A 13 -22.20 33.40 33.94
N VAL A 14 -22.44 32.13 33.59
CA VAL A 14 -22.87 31.53 32.31
C VAL A 14 -21.87 31.47 31.15
N PHE A 15 -21.16 30.34 31.15
CA PHE A 15 -20.55 29.73 29.98
C PHE A 15 -21.67 29.12 29.11
N ALA A 16 -22.00 29.76 27.98
CA ALA A 16 -22.82 29.14 26.93
C ALA A 16 -21.90 28.60 25.83
N CYS A 17 -21.38 27.39 26.03
CA CYS A 17 -20.73 26.64 24.96
C CYS A 17 -21.78 26.12 23.98
N ALA A 18 -22.13 26.92 22.99
CA ALA A 18 -22.70 26.41 21.75
C ALA A 18 -21.58 25.73 20.95
N ALA A 19 -21.22 24.51 21.35
CA ALA A 19 -20.44 23.61 20.52
C ALA A 19 -21.36 23.05 19.44
N THR A 20 -21.60 23.83 18.38
CA THR A 20 -22.07 23.28 17.11
C THR A 20 -20.91 22.52 16.50
N ALA A 21 -20.78 21.26 16.91
CA ALA A 21 -20.03 20.26 16.19
C ALA A 21 -20.63 20.14 14.79
N HIS A 22 -20.13 20.95 13.86
CA HIS A 22 -20.20 20.63 12.46
C HIS A 22 -19.31 19.40 12.30
N ALA A 23 -19.93 18.22 12.42
CA ALA A 23 -19.45 17.05 11.74
C ALA A 23 -19.45 17.38 10.25
N GLN A 24 -18.37 18.01 9.79
CA GLN A 24 -17.99 17.93 8.40
C GLN A 24 -17.86 16.43 8.17
N ASP A 25 -18.68 15.93 7.25
CA ASP A 25 -18.67 14.57 6.75
C ASP A 25 -17.30 14.36 6.08
N ALA A 26 -16.28 14.15 6.92
CA ALA A 26 -14.91 13.97 6.50
C ALA A 26 -14.89 12.60 5.85
N ALA A 27 -14.93 12.61 4.51
CA ALA A 27 -14.92 11.39 3.72
C ALA A 27 -13.83 10.44 4.26
N ALA A 28 -14.16 9.17 4.46
CA ALA A 28 -13.18 8.22 4.98
C ALA A 28 -12.06 8.00 3.94
N PRO A 29 -10.82 7.70 4.37
CA PRO A 29 -9.78 7.30 3.44
C PRO A 29 -10.21 6.05 2.67
N VAL A 30 -10.00 6.05 1.35
CA VAL A 30 -10.44 4.95 0.48
C VAL A 30 -9.23 4.13 0.07
N THR A 31 -9.17 2.88 0.55
CA THR A 31 -8.14 1.90 0.16
C THR A 31 -8.60 1.11 -1.06
N THR A 32 -7.73 1.02 -2.06
CA THR A 32 -7.95 0.29 -3.31
C THR A 32 -6.79 -0.68 -3.57
N GLU A 33 -7.10 -1.93 -3.90
CA GLU A 33 -6.10 -2.86 -4.45
C GLU A 33 -5.79 -2.46 -5.89
N LEU A 34 -4.51 -2.29 -6.21
CA LEU A 34 -4.07 -1.97 -7.56
C LEU A 34 -3.78 -3.27 -8.33
N PRO A 35 -4.08 -3.32 -9.63
CA PRO A 35 -3.68 -4.45 -10.45
C PRO A 35 -2.15 -4.58 -10.45
N PRO A 36 -1.61 -5.81 -10.58
CA PRO A 36 -0.17 -6.04 -10.57
C PRO A 36 0.54 -5.14 -11.59
N PRO A 37 1.40 -4.21 -11.16
CA PRO A 37 2.09 -3.29 -12.07
C PRO A 37 3.08 -4.04 -12.96
N ALA A 38 3.56 -3.42 -14.04
CA ALA A 38 4.56 -4.05 -14.90
C ALA A 38 5.86 -4.37 -14.12
N LEU A 39 6.32 -3.38 -13.35
CA LEU A 39 7.46 -3.44 -12.44
C LEU A 39 6.97 -3.37 -10.98
N ARG A 40 7.63 -4.09 -10.07
CA ARG A 40 7.38 -3.95 -8.62
C ARG A 40 7.58 -2.50 -8.20
N LEU A 41 6.91 -2.05 -7.14
CA LEU A 41 7.12 -0.69 -6.62
C LEU A 41 8.61 -0.45 -6.35
N SER A 42 9.29 -1.43 -5.76
CA SER A 42 10.72 -1.39 -5.48
C SER A 42 11.64 -1.31 -6.71
N GLU A 43 11.14 -1.67 -7.90
CA GLU A 43 11.89 -1.64 -9.17
C GLU A 43 11.63 -0.35 -9.94
N GLN A 44 10.59 0.41 -9.60
CA GLN A 44 10.25 1.66 -10.29
C GLN A 44 11.24 2.77 -9.96
N THR A 45 11.86 3.35 -10.99
CA THR A 45 12.88 4.40 -10.83
C THR A 45 12.42 5.56 -9.95
N ARG A 46 11.19 6.04 -10.13
CA ARG A 46 10.62 7.14 -9.33
C ARG A 46 10.52 6.80 -7.84
N ILE A 47 10.10 5.58 -7.52
CA ILE A 47 9.99 5.11 -6.12
C ILE A 47 11.39 4.97 -5.52
N ARG A 48 12.31 4.31 -6.25
CA ARG A 48 13.70 4.14 -5.81
C ARG A 48 14.39 5.47 -5.55
N SER A 49 14.28 6.42 -6.48
CA SER A 49 14.88 7.75 -6.34
C SER A 49 14.28 8.52 -5.17
N ALA A 50 12.97 8.40 -4.93
CA ALA A 50 12.34 9.10 -3.81
C ALA A 50 12.72 8.51 -2.46
N VAL A 51 12.76 7.17 -2.34
CA VAL A 51 13.25 6.51 -1.12
C VAL A 51 14.69 6.93 -0.83
N ILE A 52 15.59 6.82 -1.81
CA ILE A 52 17.00 7.20 -1.65
C ILE A 52 17.11 8.70 -1.37
N GLY A 53 16.32 9.55 -2.01
CA GLY A 53 16.32 10.99 -1.76
C GLY A 53 15.88 11.37 -0.33
N LEU A 54 15.03 10.54 0.29
CA LEU A 54 14.55 10.76 1.65
C LEU A 54 15.51 10.25 2.72
N VAL A 55 16.02 9.02 2.57
CA VAL A 55 16.85 8.36 3.61
C VAL A 55 18.35 8.37 3.31
N GLY A 56 18.74 8.78 2.11
CA GLY A 56 20.14 8.80 1.67
C GLY A 56 20.81 7.43 1.76
N TYR A 57 22.03 7.43 2.27
CA TYR A 57 22.84 6.23 2.54
C TYR A 57 22.84 5.85 4.02
N ALA A 58 21.82 6.28 4.77
CA ALA A 58 21.70 5.92 6.17
C ALA A 58 21.56 4.40 6.34
N ARG A 59 22.19 3.89 7.41
CA ARG A 59 22.16 2.48 7.80
C ARG A 59 21.37 2.33 9.09
N GLY A 60 20.75 1.16 9.26
CA GLY A 60 20.01 0.83 10.47
C GLY A 60 19.62 -0.63 10.50
N SER A 61 19.14 -1.08 11.65
CA SER A 61 18.74 -2.46 11.88
C SER A 61 17.23 -2.51 12.16
N TYR A 62 16.43 -2.26 11.12
CA TYR A 62 14.97 -2.34 11.25
C TYR A 62 14.53 -3.76 10.96
N THR A 63 14.61 -4.21 9.70
CA THR A 63 14.26 -5.57 9.28
C THR A 63 15.49 -6.45 9.04
N GLU A 64 16.65 -5.85 8.77
CA GLU A 64 17.91 -6.56 8.53
C GLU A 64 19.07 -5.83 9.24
N PRO A 65 19.96 -6.53 9.96
CA PRO A 65 21.03 -5.94 10.74
C PRO A 65 22.02 -5.14 9.89
N ASP A 66 22.27 -3.89 10.31
CA ASP A 66 23.24 -2.96 9.71
C ASP A 66 23.17 -2.95 8.16
N THR A 67 22.02 -2.66 7.60
CA THR A 67 21.86 -2.50 6.14
C THR A 67 21.36 -1.12 5.79
N LEU A 68 21.47 -0.74 4.51
CA LEU A 68 20.92 0.52 4.03
C LEU A 68 19.41 0.56 4.31
N ILE A 69 18.94 1.65 4.92
CA ILE A 69 17.52 1.84 5.21
C ILE A 69 16.72 1.82 3.90
N ALA A 70 17.27 2.42 2.84
CA ALA A 70 16.67 2.39 1.51
C ALA A 70 16.47 0.95 0.99
N GLN A 71 17.42 0.05 1.23
CA GLN A 71 17.31 -1.36 0.83
C GLN A 71 16.17 -2.05 1.61
N GLN A 72 16.11 -1.85 2.92
CA GLN A 72 15.05 -2.43 3.78
C GLN A 72 13.66 -1.94 3.37
N LEU A 73 13.53 -0.65 3.06
CA LEU A 73 12.28 -0.05 2.56
C LEU A 73 11.85 -0.62 1.20
N LEU A 74 12.80 -0.76 0.27
CA LEU A 74 12.53 -1.31 -1.05
C LEU A 74 12.20 -2.81 -0.98
N GLU A 75 12.83 -3.55 -0.08
CA GLU A 75 12.47 -4.95 0.18
C GLU A 75 11.03 -5.06 0.71
N GLY A 76 10.62 -4.17 1.62
CA GLY A 76 9.23 -4.07 2.10
C GLY A 76 8.20 -3.70 1.03
N MET A 77 8.62 -3.28 -0.17
CA MET A 77 7.76 -2.95 -1.32
C MET A 77 7.94 -3.90 -2.52
N ARG A 78 8.50 -5.09 -2.28
CA ARG A 78 8.90 -6.02 -3.34
C ARG A 78 7.76 -6.89 -3.89
N SER A 79 6.63 -7.01 -3.21
CA SER A 79 5.50 -7.75 -3.79
C SER A 79 4.96 -7.03 -5.03
N LYS A 80 4.69 -7.84 -6.05
CA LYS A 80 4.03 -7.41 -7.29
C LYS A 80 2.51 -7.51 -7.19
N PHE A 81 2.01 -8.31 -6.25
CA PHE A 81 0.60 -8.70 -6.20
C PHE A 81 -0.17 -7.95 -5.12
N ASP A 82 0.52 -7.56 -4.05
CA ASP A 82 -0.10 -6.95 -2.87
C ASP A 82 0.16 -5.44 -2.88
N VAL A 83 -0.26 -4.77 -3.95
CA VAL A 83 -0.10 -3.32 -4.09
C VAL A 83 -1.40 -2.63 -3.75
N THR A 84 -1.37 -1.72 -2.79
CA THR A 84 -2.54 -0.94 -2.38
C THR A 84 -2.29 0.55 -2.53
N ARG A 85 -3.35 1.29 -2.87
CA ARG A 85 -3.39 2.75 -2.79
C ARG A 85 -4.52 3.18 -1.88
N THR A 86 -4.19 3.96 -0.86
CA THR A 86 -5.16 4.62 -0.01
C THR A 86 -5.14 6.12 -0.26
N VAL A 87 -6.29 6.73 -0.52
CA VAL A 87 -6.41 8.17 -0.81
C VAL A 87 -7.22 8.83 0.31
N TRP A 88 -6.71 9.92 0.86
CA TRP A 88 -7.37 10.75 1.85
C TRP A 88 -8.14 11.91 1.19
N PRO A 89 -9.14 12.48 1.88
CA PRO A 89 -9.93 13.60 1.34
C PRO A 89 -9.13 14.85 1.04
N ASP A 90 -8.01 15.03 1.75
CA ASP A 90 -7.08 16.15 1.55
C ASP A 90 -6.16 15.96 0.33
N GLY A 91 -6.35 14.89 -0.44
CA GLY A 91 -5.57 14.56 -1.63
C GLY A 91 -4.27 13.81 -1.35
N ARG A 92 -3.88 13.62 -0.08
CA ARG A 92 -2.73 12.77 0.25
C ARG A 92 -3.04 11.32 -0.10
N GLN A 93 -2.01 10.60 -0.52
CA GLN A 93 -2.13 9.18 -0.86
C GLN A 93 -1.00 8.36 -0.25
N VAL A 94 -1.33 7.15 0.19
CA VAL A 94 -0.37 6.14 0.60
C VAL A 94 -0.35 5.05 -0.46
N ILE A 95 0.81 4.82 -1.07
CA ILE A 95 1.05 3.67 -1.94
C ILE A 95 1.91 2.68 -1.16
N ALA A 96 1.40 1.46 -0.99
CA ALA A 96 2.05 0.44 -0.18
C ALA A 96 2.19 -0.88 -0.93
N SER A 97 3.18 -1.67 -0.51
CA SER A 97 3.30 -3.08 -0.86
C SER A 97 3.86 -3.85 0.33
N VAL A 98 3.99 -5.16 0.19
CA VAL A 98 4.55 -6.05 1.22
C VAL A 98 5.87 -6.66 0.73
N SER A 99 6.63 -7.23 1.66
CA SER A 99 7.84 -7.98 1.32
C SER A 99 7.54 -9.19 0.46
N GLY A 100 8.51 -9.64 -0.33
CA GLY A 100 8.31 -10.77 -1.26
C GLY A 100 8.12 -12.14 -0.59
N GLY A 101 8.35 -12.26 0.73
CA GLY A 101 8.41 -13.55 1.42
C GLY A 101 7.77 -13.62 2.81
N GLY A 102 7.40 -12.51 3.43
CA GLY A 102 6.78 -12.49 4.75
C GLY A 102 5.43 -11.80 4.69
N HIS A 103 4.48 -12.43 3.98
CA HIS A 103 3.00 -12.31 3.96
C HIS A 103 2.29 -11.02 4.44
N GLY A 104 2.97 -9.89 4.52
CA GLY A 104 2.49 -8.64 5.11
C GLY A 104 3.06 -8.29 6.48
N GLU A 105 3.80 -9.18 7.15
CA GLU A 105 4.48 -8.94 8.43
C GLU A 105 5.61 -7.90 8.30
N GLU A 106 6.34 -7.95 7.19
CA GLU A 106 7.25 -6.88 6.75
C GLU A 106 6.62 -6.19 5.55
N ARG A 107 6.35 -4.89 5.66
CA ARG A 107 5.73 -4.11 4.58
C ARG A 107 6.13 -2.64 4.66
N ALA A 108 6.13 -1.98 3.51
CA ALA A 108 6.50 -0.57 3.44
C ALA A 108 5.53 0.23 2.56
N ALA A 109 5.44 1.51 2.88
CA ALA A 109 4.51 2.43 2.25
C ALA A 109 5.11 3.81 2.06
N MET A 110 4.74 4.47 0.98
CA MET A 110 5.15 5.82 0.64
C MET A 110 3.95 6.75 0.74
N LEU A 111 4.08 7.79 1.58
CA LEU A 111 3.12 8.88 1.68
C LEU A 111 3.48 9.97 0.68
N ILE A 112 2.52 10.30 -0.16
CA ILE A 112 2.63 11.29 -1.21
C ILE A 112 1.58 12.37 -0.91
N ASP A 113 1.96 13.63 -0.98
CA ASP A 113 1.03 14.74 -0.81
C ASP A 113 0.16 14.98 -2.06
N ALA A 114 -0.75 15.95 -1.96
CA ALA A 114 -1.63 16.35 -3.05
C ALA A 114 -0.87 16.85 -4.29
N ASP A 115 0.34 17.41 -4.11
CA ASP A 115 1.21 17.89 -5.18
C ASP A 115 2.06 16.77 -5.82
N GLY A 116 1.92 15.53 -5.34
CA GLY A 116 2.64 14.38 -5.85
C GLY A 116 4.08 14.25 -5.34
N ARG A 117 4.43 14.96 -4.26
CA ARG A 117 5.75 14.88 -3.60
C ARG A 117 5.73 13.86 -2.47
N VAL A 118 6.86 13.22 -2.27
CA VAL A 118 7.01 12.24 -1.18
C VAL A 118 7.26 12.99 0.11
N GLN A 119 6.34 12.84 1.05
CA GLN A 119 6.40 13.44 2.39
C GLN A 119 7.14 12.53 3.38
N ALA A 120 6.81 11.24 3.32
CA ALA A 120 7.28 10.26 4.28
C ALA A 120 7.31 8.85 3.69
N VAL A 121 8.09 7.96 4.29
CA VAL A 121 8.05 6.52 4.02
C VAL A 121 7.93 5.78 5.34
N GLY A 122 7.02 4.81 5.41
CA GLY A 122 6.81 3.95 6.56
C GLY A 122 7.32 2.53 6.31
N LEU A 123 7.93 1.93 7.34
CA LEU A 123 8.33 0.52 7.39
C LEU A 123 7.66 -0.15 8.57
N VAL A 124 6.84 -1.16 8.32
CA VAL A 124 6.32 -2.04 9.35
C VAL A 124 7.22 -3.26 9.44
N ASN A 125 7.64 -3.57 10.66
CA ASN A 125 8.46 -4.72 10.99
C ASN A 125 7.76 -5.62 12.01
N GLY A 126 7.49 -6.87 11.63
CA GLY A 126 6.99 -7.93 12.52
C GLY A 126 8.04 -8.64 13.37
N HIS A 127 9.26 -8.07 13.46
CA HIS A 127 10.43 -8.66 14.11
C HIS A 127 10.75 -10.07 13.59
N CYS A 128 10.76 -10.19 12.27
CA CYS A 128 11.03 -11.46 11.61
C CYS A 128 12.49 -11.87 11.77
N ARG A 129 12.70 -13.14 12.09
CA ARG A 129 14.02 -13.77 12.15
C ARG A 129 14.24 -14.55 10.88
N ALA A 130 15.48 -14.55 10.40
CA ALA A 130 15.89 -15.44 9.33
C ALA A 130 15.58 -16.90 9.71
N GLY A 131 15.16 -17.70 8.72
CA GLY A 131 15.02 -19.14 8.91
C GLY A 131 16.37 -19.79 9.23
N ALA A 132 16.35 -21.00 9.78
CA ALA A 132 17.57 -21.72 10.16
C ALA A 132 18.47 -22.03 8.95
N LYS A 133 17.89 -22.15 7.77
CA LYS A 133 18.57 -22.28 6.48
C LYS A 133 18.21 -21.11 5.57
N SER A 134 19.05 -20.82 4.57
CA SER A 134 18.84 -19.74 3.60
C SER A 134 17.50 -19.81 2.87
N ASP A 135 16.98 -21.02 2.69
CA ASP A 135 15.78 -21.29 1.91
C ASP A 135 14.52 -21.42 2.78
N ASP A 136 14.70 -21.41 4.11
CA ASP A 136 13.59 -21.46 5.05
C ASP A 136 12.88 -20.09 5.06
N PRO A 137 11.54 -20.07 5.13
CA PRO A 137 10.80 -18.81 5.26
C PRO A 137 11.22 -18.08 6.55
N LYS A 138 11.23 -16.74 6.49
CA LYS A 138 11.39 -15.93 7.70
C LYS A 138 10.27 -16.26 8.69
N VAL A 139 10.60 -16.35 9.97
CA VAL A 139 9.63 -16.57 11.05
C VAL A 139 9.43 -15.27 11.80
N CYS A 140 8.19 -14.77 11.81
CA CYS A 140 7.83 -13.50 12.43
C CYS A 140 7.19 -13.70 13.80
N ASN A 141 7.30 -12.68 14.67
CA ASN A 141 6.58 -12.69 15.93
C ASN A 141 5.08 -12.59 15.68
N PRO A 142 4.23 -13.16 16.56
CA PRO A 142 2.79 -13.02 16.44
C PRO A 142 2.36 -11.55 16.56
N LEU A 143 1.32 -11.18 15.81
CA LEU A 143 0.64 -9.88 15.97
C LEU A 143 0.15 -9.73 17.42
N PRO A 144 0.18 -8.53 18.03
CA PRO A 144 0.36 -7.20 17.43
C PRO A 144 1.78 -6.63 17.57
N GLN A 145 2.80 -7.46 17.79
CA GLN A 145 4.18 -7.02 18.09
C GLN A 145 4.90 -6.29 16.93
N THR A 146 4.17 -5.75 15.95
CA THR A 146 4.74 -5.01 14.82
C THR A 146 5.08 -3.58 15.21
N VAL A 147 6.23 -3.09 14.76
CA VAL A 147 6.66 -1.70 14.94
C VAL A 147 6.58 -0.96 13.61
N LEU A 148 6.01 0.25 13.61
CA LEU A 148 6.09 1.19 12.50
C LEU A 148 7.28 2.14 12.72
N SER A 149 8.24 2.13 11.81
CA SER A 149 9.25 3.17 11.66
C SER A 149 8.83 4.15 10.57
N VAL A 150 8.89 5.45 10.84
CA VAL A 150 8.55 6.50 9.88
C VAL A 150 9.79 7.34 9.57
N PHE A 151 10.08 7.49 8.28
CA PHE A 151 11.16 8.32 7.77
C PHE A 151 10.57 9.57 7.09
N GLN A 152 11.09 10.74 7.45
CA GLN A 152 10.67 12.05 6.95
C GLN A 152 11.89 12.96 6.78
N HIS A 153 11.72 14.06 6.05
CA HIS A 153 12.72 15.11 6.02
C HIS A 153 12.90 15.76 7.40
N ALA A 154 14.12 16.23 7.69
CA ALA A 154 14.39 16.95 8.92
C ALA A 154 13.51 18.21 9.01
N GLY A 155 12.91 18.44 10.18
CA GLY A 155 12.00 19.56 10.43
C GLY A 155 10.55 19.33 10.01
N ALA A 156 10.22 18.20 9.36
CA ALA A 156 8.83 17.85 9.08
C ALA A 156 8.04 17.55 10.37
N SER A 157 6.74 17.85 10.36
CA SER A 157 5.87 17.58 11.50
C SER A 157 5.53 16.10 11.56
N GLN A 158 5.59 15.49 12.74
CA GLN A 158 5.15 14.09 12.90
C GLN A 158 3.68 13.91 12.53
N ALA A 159 2.84 14.94 12.69
CA ALA A 159 1.44 14.92 12.30
C ALA A 159 1.24 14.71 10.80
N ASP A 160 2.21 15.12 9.96
CA ASP A 160 2.13 14.98 8.51
C ASP A 160 2.14 13.50 8.10
N ALA A 161 2.72 12.62 8.91
CA ALA A 161 2.72 11.18 8.70
C ALA A 161 1.56 10.42 9.36
N ALA A 162 0.54 11.11 9.89
CA ALA A 162 -0.66 10.46 10.40
C ALA A 162 -1.29 9.42 9.43
N PRO A 163 -1.31 9.63 8.10
CA PRO A 163 -1.76 8.61 7.15
C PRO A 163 -0.98 7.29 7.21
N LEU A 164 0.34 7.34 7.46
CA LEU A 164 1.16 6.13 7.62
C LEU A 164 0.85 5.40 8.92
N VAL A 165 0.56 6.14 10.00
CA VAL A 165 0.12 5.54 11.26
C VAL A 165 -1.21 4.82 11.08
N ALA A 166 -2.18 5.46 10.43
CA ALA A 166 -3.47 4.85 10.13
C ALA A 166 -3.32 3.61 9.24
N TRP A 167 -2.53 3.70 8.17
CA TRP A 167 -2.22 2.57 7.28
C TRP A 167 -1.56 1.40 8.04
N SER A 168 -0.62 1.67 8.93
CA SER A 168 0.10 0.60 9.65
C SER A 168 -0.80 -0.27 10.53
N LYS A 169 -1.95 0.26 10.95
CA LYS A 169 -2.95 -0.47 11.75
C LYS A 169 -3.86 -1.36 10.89
N GLN A 170 -3.86 -1.17 9.56
CA GLN A 170 -4.61 -2.01 8.65
C GLN A 170 -3.87 -3.33 8.45
N LEU A 171 -4.60 -4.44 8.57
CA LEU A 171 -4.08 -5.76 8.26
C LEU A 171 -4.00 -5.94 6.73
N PRO A 172 -2.85 -6.38 6.19
CA PRO A 172 -2.75 -6.84 4.82
C PRO A 172 -3.76 -7.94 4.52
N SER A 173 -4.25 -8.02 3.28
CA SER A 173 -5.34 -8.91 2.88
C SER A 173 -5.09 -10.39 3.23
N TYR A 174 -3.85 -10.86 3.09
CA TYR A 174 -3.46 -12.19 3.55
C TYR A 174 -3.67 -12.37 5.06
N LEU A 175 -3.11 -11.47 5.87
CA LEU A 175 -3.21 -11.55 7.34
C LEU A 175 -4.64 -11.34 7.84
N ALA A 176 -5.43 -10.49 7.17
CA ALA A 176 -6.84 -10.33 7.45
C ALA A 176 -7.61 -11.64 7.19
N ALA A 177 -7.38 -12.28 6.03
CA ALA A 177 -8.03 -13.55 5.70
C ALA A 177 -7.63 -14.69 6.65
N MET A 178 -6.40 -14.68 7.16
CA MET A 178 -5.93 -15.63 8.18
C MET A 178 -6.57 -15.40 9.54
N ALA A 179 -6.72 -14.14 9.96
CA ALA A 179 -7.35 -13.79 11.23
C ALA A 179 -8.85 -14.14 11.27
N GLU A 180 -9.51 -14.15 10.10
CA GLU A 180 -10.91 -14.56 9.94
C GLU A 180 -11.08 -16.08 9.78
N SER A 181 -9.99 -16.85 9.66
CA SER A 181 -10.06 -18.29 9.39
C SER A 181 -10.10 -19.13 10.67
N ASP A 182 -11.08 -20.04 10.76
CA ASP A 182 -11.20 -21.00 11.86
C ASP A 182 -10.07 -22.06 11.87
N ASP A 183 -9.39 -22.26 10.73
CA ASP A 183 -8.20 -23.11 10.60
C ASP A 183 -7.11 -22.37 9.78
N PRO A 184 -6.32 -21.50 10.44
CA PRO A 184 -5.30 -20.70 9.75
C PRO A 184 -4.21 -21.58 9.11
N ALA A 185 -3.94 -22.78 9.62
CA ALA A 185 -2.93 -23.67 9.05
C ALA A 185 -3.37 -24.30 7.70
N ALA A 186 -4.67 -24.39 7.44
CA ALA A 186 -5.23 -24.93 6.20
C ALA A 186 -5.50 -23.87 5.12
N TRP A 187 -5.31 -22.58 5.42
CA TRP A 187 -5.64 -21.50 4.49
C TRP A 187 -4.84 -21.61 3.18
N ARG A 188 -5.55 -21.77 2.07
CA ARG A 188 -5.00 -21.67 0.73
C ARG A 188 -5.56 -20.40 0.10
N PRO A 189 -4.71 -19.50 -0.45
CA PRO A 189 -5.22 -18.37 -1.20
C PRO A 189 -6.09 -18.95 -2.32
N ARG A 190 -7.36 -18.54 -2.38
CA ARG A 190 -8.18 -18.84 -3.56
C ARG A 190 -7.38 -18.36 -4.75
N ARG A 191 -6.85 -19.28 -5.56
CA ARG A 191 -6.28 -18.92 -6.86
C ARG A 191 -7.41 -18.18 -7.55
N ARG A 192 -7.30 -16.84 -7.68
CA ARG A 192 -8.20 -16.11 -8.56
C ARG A 192 -8.04 -16.80 -9.90
N SER A 193 -9.07 -17.54 -10.28
CA SER A 193 -9.18 -18.19 -11.58
C SER A 193 -8.81 -17.10 -12.55
N ARG A 194 -7.69 -17.29 -13.25
CA ARG A 194 -7.24 -16.44 -14.35
C ARG A 194 -8.50 -16.21 -15.17
N ALA A 195 -9.06 -15.00 -15.11
CA ALA A 195 -10.20 -14.66 -15.93
C ALA A 195 -9.72 -14.97 -17.35
N SER A 196 -10.26 -16.04 -17.90
CA SER A 196 -10.02 -16.40 -19.28
C SER A 196 -10.41 -15.17 -20.05
N ASN A 197 -9.42 -14.53 -20.68
CA ASN A 197 -9.65 -13.56 -21.73
C ASN A 197 -10.30 -14.29 -22.90
N THR A 198 -11.55 -14.70 -22.71
CA THR A 198 -12.47 -15.04 -23.78
C THR A 198 -12.99 -13.71 -24.28
N SER A 199 -12.15 -13.08 -25.10
CA SER A 199 -12.55 -11.92 -25.89
C SER A 199 -13.81 -12.30 -26.69
N PRO A 200 -14.89 -11.50 -26.70
CA PRO A 200 -16.04 -11.78 -27.52
C PRO A 200 -15.71 -11.41 -28.96
N ALA A 201 -14.95 -12.27 -29.64
CA ALA A 201 -14.76 -12.22 -31.08
C ALA A 201 -15.79 -13.10 -31.79
N SER A 202 -17.06 -12.99 -31.40
CA SER A 202 -18.19 -13.49 -32.19
C SER A 202 -18.48 -12.49 -33.33
N ARG A 203 -17.59 -12.43 -34.32
CA ARG A 203 -17.97 -11.95 -35.66
C ARG A 203 -18.41 -13.16 -36.48
N THR A 204 -19.71 -13.39 -36.52
CA THR A 204 -20.35 -14.26 -37.50
C THR A 204 -20.16 -13.64 -38.90
N CYS A 205 -19.62 -14.42 -39.87
CA CYS A 205 -19.70 -13.98 -41.27
C CYS A 205 -21.14 -14.29 -41.73
N ARG A 206 -21.74 -13.41 -42.53
CA ARG A 206 -23.07 -13.62 -43.12
C ARG A 206 -23.06 -14.88 -44.01
N ALA A 207 -24.18 -15.59 -44.08
CA ALA A 207 -24.34 -16.79 -44.89
C ALA A 207 -23.91 -16.54 -46.35
N GLY A 208 -23.08 -17.44 -46.90
CA GLY A 208 -22.56 -17.38 -48.28
C GLY A 208 -21.10 -16.92 -48.45
N ALA A 209 -20.39 -16.55 -47.39
CA ALA A 209 -18.96 -16.21 -47.46
C ALA A 209 -18.05 -17.36 -46.97
N SER A 210 -17.07 -17.77 -47.78
CA SER A 210 -16.08 -18.79 -47.41
C SER A 210 -14.95 -18.19 -46.57
N ARG A 211 -14.65 -18.82 -45.42
CA ARG A 211 -13.51 -18.45 -44.56
C ARG A 211 -12.24 -19.11 -45.06
N SER A 212 -11.19 -18.32 -45.27
CA SER A 212 -9.84 -18.81 -45.55
C SER A 212 -8.92 -18.40 -44.41
N CYS A 213 -8.25 -19.38 -43.79
CA CYS A 213 -7.25 -19.16 -42.74
C CYS A 213 -5.95 -19.88 -43.14
N ARG A 214 -4.87 -19.13 -43.42
CA ARG A 214 -3.53 -19.70 -43.52
C ARG A 214 -2.86 -19.62 -42.14
N ARG A 215 -2.34 -20.75 -41.66
CA ARG A 215 -1.53 -20.82 -40.43
C ARG A 215 -0.12 -20.29 -40.69
N ALA A 216 0.33 -19.36 -39.85
CA ALA A 216 1.75 -19.06 -39.66
C ALA A 216 2.05 -19.12 -38.15
N SER A 217 2.39 -20.33 -37.66
CA SER A 217 2.89 -20.63 -36.30
C SER A 217 1.90 -20.65 -35.10
N PRO A 218 2.19 -21.42 -34.02
CA PRO A 218 1.17 -21.95 -33.11
C PRO A 218 0.76 -21.05 -31.93
N ARG A 219 1.10 -19.76 -31.90
CA ARG A 219 0.85 -18.93 -30.69
C ARG A 219 0.24 -17.53 -30.90
N ARG A 220 -0.27 -17.16 -32.08
CA ARG A 220 -1.05 -15.90 -32.23
C ARG A 220 -2.20 -16.05 -33.25
N CYS A 221 -3.40 -15.63 -32.88
CA CYS A 221 -4.51 -15.43 -33.82
C CYS A 221 -4.23 -14.22 -34.71
N ILE A 222 -4.21 -14.42 -36.03
CA ILE A 222 -4.08 -13.36 -37.04
C ILE A 222 -5.43 -13.18 -37.74
N ARG A 223 -5.79 -11.92 -38.00
CA ARG A 223 -7.07 -11.42 -38.55
C ARG A 223 -7.73 -12.35 -39.59
N CYS A 224 -9.00 -12.65 -39.38
CA CYS A 224 -9.88 -13.26 -40.39
C CYS A 224 -10.47 -12.19 -41.32
N TRP A 225 -10.50 -12.44 -42.63
CA TRP A 225 -11.19 -11.61 -43.62
C TRP A 225 -12.34 -12.42 -44.24
N CYS A 226 -13.54 -11.85 -44.39
CA CYS A 226 -14.61 -12.46 -45.19
C CYS A 226 -14.45 -11.93 -46.64
N ARG A 227 -14.30 -12.82 -47.63
CA ARG A 227 -14.22 -12.47 -49.08
C ARG A 227 -15.60 -12.69 -49.71
N ARG A 228 -16.14 -11.71 -50.43
CA ARG A 228 -17.38 -11.90 -51.22
C ARG A 228 -17.05 -12.64 -52.53
N PRO A 229 -17.88 -13.59 -52.99
CA PRO A 229 -17.78 -14.09 -54.36
C PRO A 229 -18.08 -12.95 -55.35
N ARG A 230 -17.41 -12.98 -56.51
CA ARG A 230 -17.75 -12.13 -57.66
C ARG A 230 -19.01 -12.67 -58.32
#